data_AF-A0A1H7NFB3-F1
#
_entry.id   AF-A0A1H7NFB3-F1
#
_cell.length_a   1.000
_cell.length_b   1.000
_cell.length_c   1.000
_cell.angle_alpha   90.00
_cell.angle_beta   90.00
_cell.angle_gamma   90.00
#
_symmetry.space_group_name_H-M   'P 1'
#
loop_
_entity.id
_entity.type
_entity.pdbx_description
1 polymer ?
#
loop_
_entity_poly.entity_id
_entity_poly.type
_entity_poly.pdbx_seq_one_letter_code
_entity_poly.pdbx_strand_id
1 'polypeptide(L)'
;MRRTALAAVIVSMTMLCGCMGKSISAVDYDKFSKTLLEEGYCAEDSISTTDTEDGTSSVVLTDNGWLAGFYECADEEIAENEFYNECDAAGIDDVRTLGRNGLSAEKDTDEGHVLYIKVGKTLLMMMGPDDTLVEMKNFAKKLGYSDK
;
A
#
# COMPACT_ATOMS: atom_id res chain seq x y z
N MET A 1 25.23 -28.62 -60.07
CA MET A 1 24.24 -28.44 -58.98
C MET A 1 24.93 -28.74 -57.65
N ARG A 2 25.27 -27.71 -56.87
CA ARG A 2 25.75 -27.86 -55.48
C ARG A 2 24.76 -27.13 -54.59
N ARG A 3 24.08 -27.88 -53.73
CA ARG A 3 23.20 -27.36 -52.68
C ARG A 3 24.08 -27.15 -51.45
N THR A 4 24.34 -25.90 -51.07
CA THR A 4 24.85 -25.57 -49.74
C THR A 4 23.68 -25.05 -48.94
N ALA A 5 23.28 -25.85 -47.95
CA ALA A 5 22.24 -25.54 -46.98
C ALA A 5 22.71 -24.37 -46.10
N LEU A 6 21.93 -23.29 -46.07
CA LEU A 6 22.00 -22.32 -44.99
C LEU A 6 21.10 -22.84 -43.87
N ALA A 7 21.70 -23.34 -42.79
CA ALA A 7 20.98 -23.67 -41.57
C ALA A 7 20.53 -22.36 -40.92
N ALA A 8 19.23 -22.07 -40.98
CA ALA A 8 18.62 -21.02 -40.19
C ALA A 8 18.54 -21.50 -38.72
N VAL A 9 19.51 -21.09 -37.91
CA VAL A 9 19.40 -21.22 -36.45
C VAL A 9 18.41 -20.16 -36.00
N ILE A 10 17.14 -20.57 -35.87
CA ILE A 10 16.14 -19.78 -35.16
C ILE A 10 16.50 -19.88 -33.69
N VAL A 11 17.25 -18.88 -33.21
CA VAL A 11 17.38 -18.62 -31.78
C VAL A 11 16.00 -18.20 -31.32
N SER A 12 15.25 -19.17 -30.77
CA SER A 12 14.03 -18.92 -30.03
C SER A 12 14.38 -18.06 -28.82
N MET A 13 14.39 -16.73 -29.01
CA MET A 13 14.24 -15.78 -27.91
C MET A 13 12.81 -15.94 -27.39
N THR A 14 12.58 -17.00 -26.62
CA THR A 14 11.51 -16.99 -25.63
C THR A 14 11.87 -15.86 -24.68
N MET A 15 11.31 -14.69 -24.94
CA MET A 15 11.23 -13.62 -23.96
C MET A 15 10.58 -14.26 -22.73
N LEU A 16 11.42 -14.58 -21.74
CA LEU A 16 10.98 -14.67 -20.36
C LEU A 16 10.55 -13.25 -19.99
N CYS A 17 9.36 -12.85 -20.43
CA CYS A 17 8.55 -11.85 -19.75
C CYS A 17 8.21 -12.46 -18.40
N GLY A 18 9.21 -12.56 -17.51
CA GLY A 18 8.93 -12.65 -16.09
C GLY A 18 8.02 -11.49 -15.79
N CYS A 19 6.87 -11.78 -15.19
CA CYS A 19 5.97 -10.78 -14.63
C CYS A 19 6.73 -10.01 -13.55
N MET A 20 7.55 -9.07 -14.00
CA MET A 20 8.43 -8.28 -13.17
C MET A 20 7.49 -7.25 -12.55
N GLY A 21 6.96 -7.53 -11.36
CA GLY A 21 5.91 -6.72 -10.70
C GLY A 21 6.24 -5.22 -10.72
N LYS A 22 5.26 -4.32 -10.69
CA LYS A 22 5.57 -2.89 -10.71
C LYS A 22 6.20 -2.46 -9.37
N SER A 23 7.12 -1.51 -9.43
CA SER A 23 7.50 -0.73 -8.26
C SER A 23 6.38 0.25 -7.95
N ILE A 24 6.06 0.38 -6.67
CA ILE A 24 5.01 1.26 -6.16
C ILE A 24 5.66 2.52 -5.61
N SER A 25 5.11 3.67 -5.96
CA SER A 25 5.56 4.97 -5.46
C SER A 25 4.87 5.25 -4.14
N ALA A 26 5.64 5.64 -3.13
CA ALA A 26 5.11 6.21 -1.90
C ALA A 26 4.34 7.51 -2.22
N VAL A 27 3.19 7.71 -1.59
CA VAL A 27 2.43 8.97 -1.68
C VAL A 27 2.82 9.91 -0.55
N ASP A 28 2.59 11.21 -0.71
CA ASP A 28 2.74 12.18 0.37
C ASP A 28 1.41 12.41 1.10
N TYR A 29 1.48 13.15 2.21
CA TYR A 29 0.30 13.57 2.97
C TYR A 29 -0.73 14.33 2.09
N ASP A 30 -0.27 15.18 1.18
CA ASP A 30 -1.14 15.96 0.29
C ASP A 30 -2.00 15.05 -0.59
N LYS A 31 -1.41 13.98 -1.15
CA LYS A 31 -2.14 13.00 -1.94
C LYS A 31 -3.09 12.17 -1.07
N PHE A 32 -2.70 11.80 0.15
CA PHE A 32 -3.55 11.11 1.11
C PHE A 32 -4.81 11.94 1.45
N SER A 33 -4.61 13.16 1.94
CA SER A 33 -5.69 14.07 2.35
C SER A 33 -6.61 14.42 1.19
N LYS A 34 -6.05 14.75 0.03
CA LYS A 34 -6.83 15.01 -1.18
C LYS A 34 -7.72 13.82 -1.58
N THR A 35 -7.18 12.60 -1.49
CA THR A 35 -7.96 11.40 -1.85
C THR A 35 -9.09 11.15 -0.87
N LEU A 36 -8.92 11.41 0.43
CA LEU A 36 -10.02 11.32 1.41
C LEU A 36 -11.17 12.29 1.08
N LEU A 37 -10.82 13.53 0.71
CA LEU A 37 -11.80 14.58 0.41
C LEU A 37 -12.51 14.35 -0.92
N GLU A 38 -11.78 13.97 -1.98
CA GLU A 38 -12.36 13.69 -3.30
C GLU A 38 -13.34 12.52 -3.28
N GLU A 39 -13.12 11.57 -2.37
CA GLU A 39 -13.98 10.40 -2.18
C GLU A 39 -15.11 10.62 -1.17
N GLY A 40 -15.17 11.79 -0.54
CA GLY A 40 -16.22 12.14 0.40
C GLY A 40 -16.21 11.31 1.68
N TYR A 41 -15.03 10.84 2.12
CA TYR A 41 -14.90 10.09 3.36
C TYR A 41 -14.88 10.97 4.61
N CYS A 42 -14.63 12.28 4.48
CA CYS A 42 -14.66 13.21 5.60
C CYS A 42 -14.78 14.67 5.10
N ALA A 43 -15.07 15.58 6.03
CA ALA A 43 -14.96 17.01 5.81
C ALA A 43 -13.50 17.50 5.96
N GLU A 44 -13.17 18.64 5.33
CA GLU A 44 -11.81 19.20 5.34
C GLU A 44 -11.28 19.49 6.74
N ASP A 45 -12.15 19.95 7.65
CA ASP A 45 -11.82 20.24 9.04
C ASP A 45 -11.63 18.99 9.92
N SER A 46 -11.93 17.80 9.38
CA SER A 46 -11.78 16.51 10.07
C SER A 46 -10.39 15.90 9.89
N ILE A 47 -9.54 16.49 9.04
CA ILE A 47 -8.17 16.03 8.82
C ILE A 47 -7.22 16.92 9.62
N SER A 48 -6.50 16.31 10.57
CA SER A 48 -5.41 16.98 11.29
C SER A 48 -4.11 16.21 11.15
N THR A 49 -2.99 16.91 11.26
CA THR A 49 -1.65 16.32 11.28
C THR A 49 -1.00 16.49 12.64
N THR A 50 -0.13 15.55 12.97
CA THR A 50 0.82 15.65 14.08
C THR A 50 2.22 15.43 13.53
N ASP A 51 3.07 16.44 13.70
CA ASP A 51 4.47 16.41 13.28
C ASP A 51 5.37 16.07 14.48
N THR A 52 6.27 15.11 14.29
CA THR A 52 7.30 14.70 15.26
C THR A 52 8.66 14.65 14.59
N GLU A 53 9.72 14.31 15.34
CA GLU A 53 11.04 14.06 14.74
C GLU A 53 11.06 12.81 13.83
N ASP A 54 10.15 11.86 14.10
CA ASP A 54 10.06 10.59 13.39
C ASP A 54 9.17 10.68 12.13
N GLY A 55 8.43 11.79 11.95
CA GLY A 55 7.72 12.13 10.72
C GLY A 55 6.40 12.89 10.93
N THR A 56 5.54 12.84 9.91
CA THR A 56 4.21 13.47 9.91
C THR A 56 3.11 12.42 9.87
N SER A 57 2.22 12.43 10.87
CA SER A 57 1.09 11.50 10.96
C SER A 57 -0.25 12.22 10.82
N SER A 58 -1.25 11.51 10.32
CA SER A 58 -2.65 11.93 10.28
C SER A 58 -3.55 10.74 10.57
N VAL A 59 -4.59 10.94 11.36
CA VAL A 59 -5.61 9.92 11.64
C VAL A 59 -6.97 10.55 11.40
N VAL A 60 -7.77 9.90 10.55
CA VAL A 60 -9.09 10.39 10.16
C VAL A 60 -10.12 9.31 10.46
N LEU A 61 -11.14 9.63 11.24
CA LEU A 61 -12.35 8.83 11.33
C LEU A 61 -13.26 9.21 10.15
N THR A 62 -13.50 8.25 9.27
CA THR A 62 -14.33 8.48 8.08
C THR A 62 -15.81 8.49 8.43
N ASP A 63 -16.61 9.19 7.62
CA ASP A 63 -18.06 9.31 7.76
C ASP A 63 -18.78 7.95 7.67
N ASN A 64 -18.16 6.96 7.03
CA ASN A 64 -18.65 5.58 6.97
C ASN A 64 -18.00 4.63 8.01
N GLY A 65 -17.30 5.17 9.00
CA GLY A 65 -17.02 4.48 10.27
C GLY A 65 -15.71 3.70 10.35
N TRP A 66 -14.83 3.76 9.34
CA TRP A 66 -13.48 3.21 9.41
C TRP A 66 -12.44 4.32 9.66
N LEU A 67 -11.31 3.96 10.25
CA LEU A 67 -10.18 4.84 10.54
C LEU A 67 -9.15 4.77 9.40
N ALA A 68 -8.69 5.92 8.94
CA ALA A 68 -7.58 6.07 8.00
C ALA A 68 -6.40 6.76 8.71
N GLY A 69 -5.42 5.97 9.12
CA GLY A 69 -4.13 6.44 9.61
C GLY A 69 -3.11 6.50 8.48
N PHE A 70 -2.39 7.62 8.37
CA PHE A 70 -1.30 7.79 7.42
C PHE A 70 -0.09 8.37 8.14
N TYR A 71 1.07 7.76 7.94
CA TYR A 71 2.33 8.21 8.50
C TYR A 71 3.36 8.34 7.38
N GLU A 72 3.86 9.56 7.16
CA GLU A 72 5.05 9.83 6.37
C GLU A 72 6.24 9.93 7.31
N CYS A 73 6.95 8.81 7.49
CA CYS A 73 8.10 8.71 8.38
C CYS A 73 9.30 9.51 7.83
N ALA A 74 10.26 9.80 8.69
CA ALA A 74 11.48 10.50 8.32
C ALA A 74 12.32 9.70 7.30
N ASP A 75 12.32 8.38 7.40
CA ASP A 75 12.96 7.47 6.46
C ASP A 75 12.27 6.09 6.37
N GLU A 76 12.81 5.23 5.50
CA GLU A 76 12.27 3.90 5.21
C GLU A 76 12.52 2.89 6.34
N GLU A 77 13.60 3.05 7.12
CA GLU A 77 13.90 2.17 8.25
C GLU A 77 12.88 2.36 9.37
N ILE A 78 12.55 3.61 9.68
CA ILE A 78 11.48 3.95 10.64
C ILE A 78 10.15 3.39 10.14
N ALA A 79 9.78 3.62 8.88
CA ALA A 79 8.52 3.12 8.34
C ALA A 79 8.41 1.59 8.40
N GLU A 80 9.51 0.87 8.18
CA GLU A 80 9.54 -0.59 8.28
C GLU A 80 9.41 -1.08 9.72
N ASN A 81 10.11 -0.44 10.66
CA ASN A 81 9.99 -0.75 12.09
C ASN A 81 8.56 -0.51 12.59
N GLU A 82 7.95 0.64 12.26
CA GLU A 82 6.56 0.94 12.63
C GLU A 82 5.59 -0.07 12.02
N PHE A 83 5.77 -0.46 10.75
CA PHE A 83 4.94 -1.48 10.12
C PHE A 83 4.97 -2.80 10.89
N TYR A 84 6.15 -3.30 11.26
CA TYR A 84 6.27 -4.56 12.01
C TYR A 84 5.78 -4.43 13.45
N ASN A 85 6.02 -3.29 14.12
CA ASN A 85 5.48 -3.03 15.47
C ASN A 85 3.94 -3.10 15.48
N GLU A 86 3.29 -2.49 14.48
CA GLU A 86 1.84 -2.52 14.35
C GLU A 86 1.32 -3.92 13.99
N CYS A 87 2.02 -4.64 13.11
CA CYS A 87 1.70 -6.05 12.82
C CYS A 87 1.79 -6.92 14.09
N ASP A 88 2.86 -6.77 14.87
CA ASP A 88 3.06 -7.50 16.12
C ASP A 88 1.97 -7.16 17.14
N ALA A 89 1.62 -5.87 17.28
CA ALA A 89 0.56 -5.41 18.18
C ALA A 89 -0.82 -5.96 17.78
N ALA A 90 -1.10 -6.08 16.48
CA ALA A 90 -2.32 -6.68 15.94
C ALA A 90 -2.27 -8.22 15.85
N GLY A 91 -1.11 -8.83 16.13
CA GLY A 91 -0.86 -10.27 15.98
C GLY A 91 -1.06 -10.74 14.53
N ILE A 92 -0.48 -10.03 13.57
CA ILE A 92 -0.50 -10.35 12.13
C ILE A 92 0.86 -10.92 11.72
N ASP A 93 0.91 -12.22 11.48
CA ASP A 93 2.15 -12.89 11.04
C ASP A 93 2.26 -13.00 9.51
N ASP A 94 1.14 -12.90 8.76
CA ASP A 94 1.11 -13.02 7.30
C ASP A 94 1.39 -11.67 6.62
N VAL A 95 2.67 -11.33 6.51
CA VAL A 95 3.13 -10.16 5.75
C VAL A 95 3.37 -10.54 4.29
N ARG A 96 2.75 -9.80 3.37
CA ARG A 96 2.86 -10.00 1.92
C ARG A 96 3.65 -8.88 1.28
N THR A 97 4.44 -9.22 0.27
CA THR A 97 5.07 -8.21 -0.60
C THR A 97 4.03 -7.60 -1.54
N LEU A 98 3.99 -6.28 -1.58
CA LEU A 98 3.17 -5.48 -2.48
C LEU A 98 4.05 -4.88 -3.58
N GLY A 99 3.80 -5.25 -4.84
CA GLY A 99 4.68 -4.85 -5.95
C GLY A 99 6.10 -5.42 -5.79
N ARG A 100 7.13 -4.58 -5.97
CA ARG A 100 8.54 -4.95 -5.71
C ARG A 100 9.11 -4.43 -4.39
N ASN A 101 8.46 -3.45 -3.78
CA ASN A 101 9.06 -2.61 -2.75
C ASN A 101 8.07 -2.15 -1.66
N GLY A 102 6.87 -2.72 -1.64
CA GLY A 102 5.90 -2.49 -0.58
C GLY A 102 5.67 -3.74 0.26
N LEU A 103 5.11 -3.54 1.45
CA LEU A 103 4.62 -4.57 2.33
C LEU A 103 3.13 -4.33 2.58
N SER A 104 2.36 -5.40 2.75
CA SER A 104 0.97 -5.34 3.15
C SER A 104 0.67 -6.45 4.14
N ALA A 105 -0.08 -6.14 5.18
CA ALA A 105 -0.55 -7.08 6.18
C ALA A 105 -2.04 -6.79 6.44
N GLU A 106 -2.84 -7.84 6.58
CA GLU A 106 -4.28 -7.69 6.82
C GLU A 106 -4.79 -8.82 7.71
N LYS A 107 -5.80 -8.55 8.54
CA LYS A 107 -6.37 -9.54 9.45
C LYS A 107 -7.80 -9.17 9.84
N ASP A 108 -8.65 -10.18 9.92
CA ASP A 108 -9.96 -10.07 10.55
C ASP A 108 -9.79 -10.15 12.09
N THR A 109 -10.43 -9.22 12.79
CA THR A 109 -10.47 -9.12 14.25
C THR A 109 -11.90 -9.30 14.74
N ASP A 110 -12.11 -9.39 16.05
CA ASP A 110 -13.47 -9.43 16.62
C ASP A 110 -14.24 -8.12 16.40
N GLU A 111 -13.54 -7.03 16.07
CA GLU A 111 -14.08 -5.67 15.91
C GLU A 111 -14.16 -5.22 14.45
N GLY A 112 -13.72 -6.06 13.50
CA GLY A 112 -13.77 -5.80 12.06
C GLY A 112 -12.51 -6.26 11.34
N HIS A 113 -11.93 -5.40 10.52
CA HIS A 113 -10.77 -5.71 9.70
C HIS A 113 -9.69 -4.64 9.83
N VAL A 114 -8.42 -5.07 9.84
CA VAL A 114 -7.25 -4.19 9.77
C VAL A 114 -6.49 -4.41 8.47
N LEU A 115 -6.03 -3.33 7.85
CA LEU A 115 -5.21 -3.34 6.64
C LEU A 115 -4.05 -2.35 6.79
N TYR A 116 -2.83 -2.86 6.84
CA TYR A 116 -1.59 -2.10 6.94
C TYR A 116 -0.79 -2.21 5.65
N ILE A 117 -0.28 -1.09 5.15
CA ILE A 117 0.50 -1.02 3.92
C ILE A 117 1.70 -0.09 4.12
N LYS A 118 2.92 -0.61 3.90
CA LYS A 118 4.16 0.18 3.84
C LYS A 118 4.65 0.31 2.41
N VAL A 119 4.97 1.53 1.99
CA VAL A 119 5.65 1.81 0.71
C VAL A 119 6.69 2.90 0.93
N GLY A 120 7.97 2.58 0.73
CA GLY A 120 9.08 3.51 1.02
C GLY A 120 9.02 3.99 2.47
N LYS A 121 9.09 5.31 2.68
CA LYS A 121 9.00 5.94 4.01
C LYS A 121 7.56 6.16 4.51
N THR A 122 6.56 5.51 3.93
CA THR A 122 5.15 5.79 4.24
C THR A 122 4.43 4.54 4.72
N LEU A 123 3.51 4.74 5.65
CA LEU A 123 2.67 3.72 6.25
C LEU A 123 1.20 4.16 6.19
N LEU A 124 0.35 3.31 5.64
CA LEU A 124 -1.10 3.45 5.66
C LEU A 124 -1.67 2.38 6.59
N MET A 125 -2.43 2.80 7.60
CA MET A 125 -3.06 1.94 8.59
C MET A 125 -4.56 2.17 8.55
N MET A 126 -5.32 1.14 8.23
CA MET A 126 -6.78 1.24 8.19
C MET A 126 -7.42 0.19 9.08
N MET A 127 -8.46 0.59 9.78
CA MET A 127 -9.22 -0.28 10.67
C MET A 127 -10.70 0.09 10.61
N GLY A 128 -11.58 -0.89 10.49
CA GLY A 128 -13.02 -0.63 10.53
C GLY A 128 -13.84 -1.91 10.44
N PRO A 129 -15.18 -1.79 10.49
CA PRO A 129 -16.08 -2.94 10.39
C PRO A 129 -15.92 -3.70 9.06
N ASP A 130 -16.26 -5.00 9.04
CA ASP A 130 -16.07 -5.88 7.86
C ASP A 130 -16.75 -5.37 6.58
N ASP A 131 -17.90 -4.71 6.71
CA ASP A 131 -18.65 -4.15 5.58
C ASP A 131 -17.94 -2.95 4.91
N THR A 132 -16.92 -2.37 5.58
CA THR A 132 -16.09 -1.28 5.05
C THR A 132 -14.82 -1.77 4.33
N LEU A 133 -14.50 -3.08 4.38
CA LEU A 133 -13.28 -3.64 3.79
C LEU A 133 -13.08 -3.29 2.31
N VAL A 134 -14.17 -3.33 1.54
CA VAL A 134 -14.12 -2.99 0.10
C VAL A 134 -13.75 -1.51 -0.10
N GLU A 135 -14.28 -0.61 0.74
CA GLU A 135 -13.95 0.81 0.70
C GLU A 135 -12.49 1.06 1.09
N MET A 136 -12.00 0.44 2.16
CA MET A 136 -10.58 0.54 2.57
C MET A 136 -9.63 0.09 1.45
N LYS A 137 -9.94 -1.03 0.78
CA LYS A 137 -9.14 -1.53 -0.35
C LYS A 137 -9.23 -0.62 -1.58
N ASN A 138 -10.40 -0.05 -1.86
CA ASN A 138 -10.57 0.92 -2.94
C ASN A 138 -9.79 2.21 -2.67
N PHE A 139 -9.76 2.68 -1.42
CA PHE A 139 -8.98 3.84 -1.01
C PHE A 139 -7.47 3.60 -1.21
N ALA A 140 -6.93 2.48 -0.71
CA ALA A 140 -5.54 2.09 -0.96
C ALA A 140 -5.21 2.01 -2.46
N LYS A 141 -6.12 1.49 -3.27
CA LYS A 141 -5.97 1.46 -4.73
C LYS A 141 -5.92 2.86 -5.36
N LYS A 142 -6.72 3.81 -4.88
CA LYS A 142 -6.72 5.22 -5.35
C LYS A 142 -5.45 5.97 -4.96
N LEU A 143 -4.78 5.54 -3.89
CA LEU A 143 -3.42 5.98 -3.54
C LEU A 143 -2.35 5.30 -4.41
N GLY A 144 -2.70 4.30 -5.22
CA GLY A 144 -1.75 3.57 -6.05
C GLY A 144 -1.07 2.40 -5.34
N TYR A 145 -1.55 2.00 -4.15
CA TYR A 145 -1.01 0.90 -3.37
C TYR A 145 -1.63 -0.47 -3.73
N SER A 146 -2.31 -0.58 -4.86
CA SER A 146 -2.69 -1.86 -5.46
C SER A 146 -2.90 -1.71 -6.96
N ASP A 147 -2.41 -2.68 -7.75
CA ASP A 147 -2.71 -2.82 -9.19
C ASP A 147 -3.99 -3.65 -9.45
N LYS A 148 -4.55 -4.29 -8.41
CA LYS A 148 -5.78 -5.12 -8.47
C LYS A 148 -6.92 -4.40 -7.77
#